data_AF-A0AAU0Y5F9-F1
#
_entry.id   AF-A0AAU0Y5F9-F1
#
_cell.length_a   1.000
_cell.length_b   1.000
_cell.length_c   1.000
_cell.angle_alpha   90.00
_cell.angle_beta   90.00
_cell.angle_gamma   90.00
#
_symmetry.space_group_name_H-M   'P 1'
#
loop_
_entity.id
_entity.type
_entity.pdbx_description
1 polymer ?
#
loop_
_entity_poly.entity_id
_entity_poly.type
_entity_poly.pdbx_seq_one_letter_code
_entity_poly.pdbx_strand_id
1 'polypeptide(L)'
;MLGLLGFYDEVDNRCGQPNGSIRDAVQPVGEPDEMDLVAYLDAGHALIDVMEGGRDVITGSAHRHSAGCSSLVTDGSWLWRQDFPHYVETHHVSLPGAFIEHVRSLNYQMPTIILAQFAPHYDETMPLVGWASAVPWRSTATTLVPQPRAVTSKTQFDAATLAQERNRPHGSWARPRKPRRT
;
A
#
# COMPACT_ATOMS: atom_id res chain seq x y z
N MET A 1 7.28 12.49 15.02
CA MET A 1 6.63 12.23 13.71
C MET A 1 7.05 10.85 13.20
N LEU A 2 6.20 10.17 12.45
CA LEU A 2 6.51 8.89 11.77
C LEU A 2 7.29 9.15 10.46
N GLY A 3 8.11 8.19 10.03
CA GLY A 3 8.64 8.17 8.68
C GLY A 3 7.54 7.89 7.65
N LEU A 4 7.67 8.38 6.42
CA LEU A 4 6.65 8.27 5.36
C LEU A 4 7.17 7.51 4.14
N LEU A 5 6.41 6.52 3.68
CA LEU A 5 6.68 5.76 2.46
C LEU A 5 5.44 5.68 1.57
N GLY A 6 5.64 5.71 0.24
CA GLY A 6 4.54 5.53 -0.69
C GLY A 6 3.63 6.75 -0.89
N PHE A 7 4.01 7.92 -0.37
CA PHE A 7 3.31 9.19 -0.60
C PHE A 7 3.99 9.96 -1.73
N TYR A 8 3.70 9.54 -2.97
CA TYR A 8 4.23 10.14 -4.19
C TYR A 8 3.21 11.05 -4.88
N ASP A 9 3.69 11.95 -5.71
CA ASP A 9 2.87 12.95 -6.40
C ASP A 9 1.77 12.33 -7.26
N GLU A 10 2.06 11.22 -7.95
CA GLU A 10 1.15 10.54 -8.86
C GLU A 10 0.01 9.79 -8.17
N VAL A 11 0.16 9.49 -6.88
CA VAL A 11 -0.80 8.71 -6.10
C VAL A 11 -2.06 9.53 -5.81
N ASP A 12 -1.88 10.75 -5.29
CA ASP A 12 -2.99 11.63 -4.94
C ASP A 12 -3.25 12.70 -6.00
N ASN A 13 -2.49 12.67 -7.11
CA ASN A 13 -2.45 13.72 -8.13
C ASN A 13 -2.20 15.11 -7.49
N ARG A 14 -1.33 15.13 -6.48
CA ARG A 14 -0.93 16.32 -5.71
C ARG A 14 0.56 16.53 -5.90
N CYS A 15 0.98 17.73 -6.25
CA CYS A 15 2.40 18.04 -6.34
C CYS A 15 2.97 18.35 -4.95
N GLY A 16 4.23 17.97 -4.73
CA GLY A 16 4.97 18.28 -3.50
C GLY A 16 4.65 17.33 -2.35
N GLN A 17 4.29 16.09 -2.67
CA GLN A 17 4.21 15.03 -1.68
C GLN A 17 5.59 14.73 -1.07
N PRO A 18 5.65 14.21 0.16
CA PRO A 18 6.90 14.01 0.88
C PRO A 18 7.93 13.13 0.15
N ASN A 19 7.49 12.18 -0.68
CA ASN A 19 8.38 11.29 -1.44
C ASN A 19 8.64 11.75 -2.89
N GLY A 20 8.09 12.89 -3.34
CA GLY A 20 8.27 13.41 -4.70
C GLY A 20 7.60 12.54 -5.78
N SER A 21 8.17 12.46 -6.98
CA SER A 21 7.66 11.61 -8.06
C SER A 21 8.06 10.15 -7.85
N ILE A 22 7.12 9.22 -8.03
CA ILE A 22 7.40 7.79 -7.95
C ILE A 22 8.34 7.33 -9.06
N ARG A 23 8.30 8.00 -10.22
CA ARG A 23 9.09 7.64 -11.41
C ARG A 23 10.59 7.84 -11.18
N ASP A 24 10.95 8.83 -10.37
CA ASP A 24 12.34 9.10 -10.00
C ASP A 24 12.89 8.09 -9.00
N ALA A 25 12.01 7.38 -8.28
CA ALA A 25 12.36 6.36 -7.31
C ALA A 25 12.45 4.94 -7.92
N VAL A 26 12.05 4.75 -9.18
CA VAL A 26 12.12 3.45 -9.88
C VAL A 26 13.58 3.07 -10.14
N GLN A 27 13.94 1.84 -9.79
CA GLN A 27 15.28 1.29 -10.02
C GLN A 27 15.25 0.14 -11.02
N PRO A 28 16.38 -0.15 -11.70
CA PRO A 28 16.46 -1.30 -12.60
C PRO A 28 16.51 -2.64 -11.86
N VAL A 29 16.95 -2.64 -10.60
CA VAL A 29 17.10 -3.82 -9.75
C VAL A 29 16.74 -3.43 -8.32
N GLY A 30 16.01 -4.31 -7.65
CA GLY A 30 15.63 -4.17 -6.26
C GLY A 30 16.75 -4.43 -5.25
N GLU A 31 16.42 -4.26 -3.97
CA GLU A 31 17.29 -4.64 -2.86
C GLU A 31 17.52 -6.17 -2.83
N PRO A 32 18.68 -6.66 -2.32
CA PRO A 32 18.97 -8.10 -2.26
C PRO A 32 17.93 -8.92 -1.47
N ASP A 33 17.32 -8.30 -0.47
CA ASP A 33 16.30 -8.79 0.46
C ASP A 33 14.90 -8.24 0.12
N GLU A 34 14.66 -7.79 -1.12
CA GLU A 34 13.40 -7.16 -1.53
C GLU A 34 12.16 -8.00 -1.19
N MET A 35 12.22 -9.32 -1.36
CA MET A 35 11.11 -10.20 -1.03
C MET A 35 10.73 -10.15 0.47
N ASP A 36 11.72 -10.10 1.36
CA ASP A 36 11.50 -10.01 2.80
C ASP A 36 10.99 -8.61 3.20
N LEU A 37 11.46 -7.56 2.52
CA LEU A 37 10.97 -6.19 2.70
C LEU A 37 9.51 -6.04 2.25
N VAL A 38 9.13 -6.63 1.11
CA VAL A 38 7.74 -6.66 0.62
C VAL A 38 6.84 -7.43 1.59
N ALA A 39 7.29 -8.59 2.08
CA ALA A 39 6.55 -9.36 3.07
C ALA A 39 6.36 -8.57 4.39
N TYR A 40 7.37 -7.84 4.83
CA TYR A 40 7.28 -6.95 6.00
C TYR A 40 6.23 -5.84 5.79
N LEU A 41 6.26 -5.14 4.65
CA LEU A 41 5.30 -4.08 4.35
C LEU A 41 3.85 -4.62 4.28
N ASP A 42 3.65 -5.82 3.72
CA ASP A 42 2.36 -6.52 3.69
C ASP A 42 1.88 -6.87 5.12
N ALA A 43 2.80 -7.21 6.03
CA ALA A 43 2.50 -7.63 7.39
C ALA A 43 2.19 -6.49 8.38
N GLY A 44 2.23 -5.22 7.95
CA GLY A 44 2.05 -4.06 8.84
C GLY A 44 0.72 -4.01 9.61
N HIS A 45 0.62 -3.08 10.56
CA HIS A 45 -0.63 -2.83 11.29
C HIS A 45 -1.55 -1.93 10.47
N ALA A 46 -2.77 -2.39 10.19
CA ALA A 46 -3.79 -1.55 9.56
C ALA A 46 -4.22 -0.43 10.52
N LEU A 47 -4.18 0.81 10.07
CA LEU A 47 -4.65 1.98 10.83
C LEU A 47 -5.96 2.53 10.29
N ILE A 48 -6.04 2.67 8.96
CA ILE A 48 -7.22 3.18 8.26
C ILE A 48 -7.49 2.27 7.08
N ASP A 49 -8.71 1.75 7.02
CA ASP A 49 -9.19 0.99 5.88
C ASP A 49 -10.04 1.87 4.97
N VAL A 50 -9.69 1.92 3.69
CA VAL A 50 -10.42 2.66 2.66
C VAL A 50 -11.04 1.68 1.68
N MET A 51 -12.34 1.81 1.41
CA MET A 51 -13.07 0.89 0.53
C MET A 51 -13.09 1.35 -0.93
N GLU A 52 -11.91 1.59 -1.50
CA GLU A 52 -11.76 2.05 -2.89
C GLU A 52 -11.08 1.02 -3.79
N GLY A 53 -11.04 1.32 -5.09
CA GLY A 53 -10.29 0.56 -6.08
C GLY A 53 -9.26 1.46 -6.75
N GLY A 54 -7.99 1.05 -6.70
CA GLY A 54 -6.87 1.73 -7.33
C GLY A 54 -6.27 0.97 -8.49
N ARG A 55 -5.43 1.69 -9.24
CA ARG A 55 -4.59 1.15 -10.30
C ARG A 55 -3.16 1.58 -10.04
N ASP A 56 -2.25 0.81 -10.62
CA ASP A 56 -0.84 1.14 -10.66
C ASP A 56 -0.66 2.50 -11.35
N VAL A 57 -0.09 3.49 -10.66
CA VAL A 57 0.07 4.84 -11.19
C VAL A 57 1.17 4.95 -12.27
N ILE A 58 2.04 3.95 -12.38
CA ILE A 58 3.10 3.88 -13.40
C ILE A 58 2.54 3.25 -14.69
N THR A 59 1.77 2.16 -14.57
CA THR A 59 1.33 1.36 -15.72
C THR A 59 -0.16 1.47 -16.06
N GLY A 60 -1.00 1.94 -15.15
CA GLY A 60 -2.46 1.98 -15.27
C GLY A 60 -3.16 0.61 -15.09
N SER A 61 -2.39 -0.44 -14.78
CA SER A 61 -2.90 -1.80 -14.62
C SER A 61 -3.51 -2.04 -13.24
N ALA A 62 -4.38 -3.04 -13.13
CA ALA A 62 -4.79 -3.56 -11.83
C ALA A 62 -3.61 -4.33 -11.19
N HIS A 63 -3.57 -4.37 -9.86
CA HIS A 63 -2.54 -5.06 -9.09
C HIS A 63 -3.14 -5.71 -7.83
N ARG A 64 -2.35 -6.55 -7.15
CA ARG A 64 -2.82 -7.34 -5.98
C ARG A 64 -3.32 -6.50 -4.81
N HIS A 65 -2.93 -5.23 -4.76
CA HIS A 65 -3.34 -4.24 -3.75
C HIS A 65 -4.34 -3.21 -4.29
N SER A 66 -4.99 -3.48 -5.43
CA SER A 66 -5.96 -2.54 -6.02
C SER A 66 -7.14 -2.28 -5.08
N ALA A 67 -7.60 -3.25 -4.32
CA ALA A 67 -8.68 -3.03 -3.35
C ALA A 67 -8.13 -2.37 -2.08
N GLY A 68 -8.67 -1.21 -1.73
CA GLY A 68 -8.25 -0.41 -0.59
C GLY A 68 -6.82 0.09 -0.68
N CYS A 69 -6.36 0.44 -1.87
CA CYS A 69 -4.98 0.86 -2.15
C CYS A 69 -4.48 2.00 -1.26
N SER A 70 -5.33 2.98 -0.92
CA SER A 70 -4.96 4.12 -0.07
C SER A 70 -5.22 3.89 1.42
N SER A 71 -5.53 2.66 1.82
CA SER A 71 -5.52 2.28 3.24
C SER A 71 -4.14 2.51 3.83
N LEU A 72 -4.09 2.88 5.10
CA LEU A 72 -2.84 3.24 5.78
C LEU A 72 -2.39 2.14 6.73
N VAL A 73 -1.08 1.88 6.69
CA VAL A 73 -0.42 0.80 7.40
C VAL A 73 0.81 1.34 8.13
N THR A 74 1.15 0.76 9.28
CA THR A 74 2.33 1.18 10.07
C THR A 74 3.03 0.01 10.77
N ASP A 75 4.30 0.19 11.13
CA ASP A 75 5.03 -0.60 12.12
C ASP A 75 5.24 0.16 13.45
N GLY A 76 4.67 1.35 13.58
CA GLY A 76 4.83 2.24 14.73
C GLY A 76 5.96 3.25 14.60
N SER A 77 6.87 3.09 13.63
CA SER A 77 7.94 4.05 13.30
C SER A 77 7.75 4.68 11.92
N TRP A 78 7.17 3.92 10.99
CA TRP A 78 6.90 4.31 9.61
C TRP A 78 5.41 4.16 9.28
N LEU A 79 4.92 5.02 8.40
CA LEU A 79 3.58 5.01 7.84
C LEU A 79 3.67 4.85 6.33
N TRP A 80 2.85 3.97 5.77
CA TRP A 80 2.80 3.74 4.33
C TRP A 80 1.40 3.42 3.83
N ARG A 81 1.20 3.57 2.52
CA ARG A 81 -0.02 3.13 1.82
C ARG A 81 0.00 1.63 1.61
N GLN A 82 -1.16 0.99 1.70
CA GLN A 82 -1.31 -0.46 1.56
C GLN A 82 -0.83 -0.99 0.20
N ASP A 83 -0.93 -0.19 -0.86
CA ASP A 83 -0.45 -0.56 -2.19
C ASP A 83 1.06 -0.33 -2.40
N PHE A 84 1.76 0.31 -1.47
CA PHE A 84 3.19 0.56 -1.60
C PHE A 84 4.06 -0.69 -1.87
N PRO A 85 3.82 -1.86 -1.24
CA PRO A 85 4.56 -3.09 -1.53
C PRO A 85 4.51 -3.50 -3.01
N HIS A 86 3.42 -3.17 -3.73
CA HIS A 86 3.32 -3.44 -5.19
C HIS A 86 4.39 -2.71 -5.97
N TYR A 87 4.68 -1.45 -5.61
CA TYR A 87 5.65 -0.64 -6.32
C TYR A 87 7.08 -1.07 -6.02
N VAL A 88 7.34 -1.57 -4.81
CA VAL A 88 8.62 -2.22 -4.49
C VAL A 88 8.77 -3.51 -5.30
N GLU A 89 7.81 -4.45 -5.24
CA GLU A 89 7.96 -5.76 -5.88
C GLU A 89 7.88 -5.76 -7.42
N THR A 90 7.27 -4.72 -8.01
CA THR A 90 7.01 -4.67 -9.46
C THR A 90 7.89 -3.67 -10.17
N HIS A 91 8.22 -2.56 -9.50
CA HIS A 91 8.96 -1.45 -10.10
C HIS A 91 10.27 -1.15 -9.37
N HIS A 92 10.66 -1.97 -8.38
CA HIS A 92 11.88 -1.78 -7.59
C HIS A 92 12.01 -0.36 -7.05
N VAL A 93 10.88 0.20 -6.59
CA VAL A 93 10.87 1.56 -6.05
C VAL A 93 11.77 1.60 -4.81
N SER A 94 12.72 2.53 -4.84
CA SER A 94 13.76 2.66 -3.82
C SER A 94 13.16 2.93 -2.44
N LEU A 95 13.65 2.20 -1.43
CA LEU A 95 13.31 2.42 -0.03
C LEU A 95 14.36 3.32 0.65
N PRO A 96 13.98 4.22 1.57
CA PRO A 96 14.94 4.98 2.35
C PRO A 96 15.86 4.05 3.15
N GLY A 97 17.17 4.32 3.15
CA GLY A 97 18.15 3.47 3.87
C GLY A 97 17.82 3.30 5.36
N ALA A 98 17.33 4.36 6.02
CA ALA A 98 16.90 4.30 7.42
C ALA A 98 15.72 3.34 7.65
N PHE A 99 14.83 3.18 6.67
CA PHE A 99 13.75 2.20 6.74
C PHE A 99 14.33 0.78 6.62
N ILE A 100 15.20 0.55 5.64
CA ILE A 100 15.82 -0.77 5.43
C ILE A 100 16.59 -1.20 6.69
N GLU A 101 17.41 -0.31 7.25
CA GLU A 101 18.13 -0.58 8.51
C GLU A 101 17.18 -0.90 9.67
N HIS A 102 16.07 -0.16 9.78
CA HIS A 102 15.04 -0.42 10.78
C HIS A 102 14.45 -1.84 10.64
N VAL A 103 13.98 -2.21 9.45
CA VAL A 103 13.38 -3.52 9.19
C VAL A 103 14.39 -4.66 9.43
N ARG A 104 15.63 -4.49 8.97
CA ARG A 104 16.70 -5.46 9.21
C ARG A 104 17.01 -5.61 10.70
N SER A 105 17.00 -4.53 11.48
CA SER A 105 17.20 -4.59 12.94
C SER A 105 16.08 -5.37 13.66
N LEU A 106 14.89 -5.40 13.07
CA LEU A 106 13.74 -6.19 13.54
C LEU A 106 13.72 -7.62 12.99
N ASN A 107 14.73 -8.03 12.22
CA ASN A 107 14.78 -9.31 11.51
C ASN A 107 13.52 -9.56 10.66
N TYR A 108 13.01 -8.50 10.01
CA TYR A 108 11.79 -8.54 9.19
C TYR A 108 10.54 -9.01 9.95
N GLN A 109 10.55 -8.91 11.29
CA GLN A 109 9.40 -9.21 12.12
C GLN A 109 8.64 -7.92 12.45
N MET A 110 7.33 -7.92 12.18
CA MET A 110 6.47 -6.80 12.53
C MET A 110 6.43 -6.61 14.05
N PRO A 111 6.75 -5.41 14.59
CA PRO A 111 6.83 -5.21 16.03
C PRO A 111 5.45 -5.04 16.66
N THR A 112 5.35 -5.34 17.95
CA THR A 112 4.20 -4.91 18.77
C THR A 112 4.34 -3.43 19.09
N ILE A 113 3.29 -2.64 18.83
CA ILE A 113 3.32 -1.19 19.04
C ILE A 113 2.75 -0.86 20.41
N ILE A 114 3.47 -0.06 21.19
CA ILE A 114 2.97 0.52 22.45
C ILE A 114 2.24 1.82 22.13
N LEU A 115 0.92 1.85 22.33
CA LEU A 115 0.08 2.94 21.84
C LEU A 115 0.35 4.28 22.53
N ALA A 116 0.79 4.27 23.79
CA ALA A 116 1.17 5.49 24.50
C ALA A 116 2.38 6.20 23.85
N GLN A 117 3.28 5.46 23.22
CA GLN A 117 4.45 6.01 22.52
C GLN A 117 4.11 6.38 21.07
N PHE A 118 3.23 5.59 20.45
CA PHE A 118 2.82 5.79 19.06
C PHE A 118 1.85 6.96 18.87
N ALA A 119 0.85 7.12 19.74
CA ALA A 119 -0.24 8.07 19.56
C ALA A 119 0.22 9.52 19.31
N PRO A 120 1.21 10.08 20.05
CA PRO A 120 1.70 11.43 19.76
C PRO A 120 2.30 11.57 18.35
N HIS A 121 3.02 10.54 17.88
CA HIS A 121 3.61 10.55 16.55
C HIS A 121 2.56 10.38 15.45
N TYR A 122 1.53 9.57 15.70
CA TYR A 122 0.36 9.47 14.84
C TYR A 122 -0.36 10.83 14.71
N ASP A 123 -0.67 11.48 15.83
CA ASP A 123 -1.41 12.75 15.85
C ASP A 123 -0.68 13.88 15.11
N GLU A 124 0.66 13.87 15.17
CA GLU A 124 1.51 14.80 14.42
C GLU A 124 1.56 14.48 12.91
N THR A 125 1.55 13.19 12.55
CA THR A 125 1.78 12.75 11.16
C THR A 125 0.51 12.83 10.31
N MET A 126 -0.64 12.42 10.84
CA MET A 126 -1.86 12.24 10.05
C MET A 126 -2.37 13.50 9.33
N PRO A 127 -2.30 14.71 9.92
CA PRO A 127 -2.66 15.92 9.20
C PRO A 127 -1.80 16.19 7.96
N LEU A 128 -0.52 15.80 7.98
CA LEU A 128 0.44 16.03 6.90
C LEU A 128 0.15 15.16 5.67
N VAL A 129 -0.43 13.99 5.89
CA VAL A 129 -0.83 13.05 4.83
C VAL A 129 -2.32 13.17 4.46
N GLY A 130 -2.98 14.27 4.84
CA GLY A 130 -4.36 14.56 4.45
C GLY A 130 -5.45 13.90 5.31
N TRP A 131 -5.08 13.30 6.43
CA TRP A 131 -5.99 12.58 7.35
C TRP A 131 -6.23 13.35 8.66
N ALA A 132 -6.36 14.67 8.59
CA ALA A 132 -6.57 15.52 9.76
C ALA A 132 -7.88 15.22 10.53
N SER A 133 -8.86 14.57 9.90
CA SER A 133 -10.10 14.13 10.58
C SER A 133 -9.91 12.85 11.42
N ALA A 134 -8.80 12.14 11.23
CA ALA A 134 -8.51 10.88 11.92
C ALA A 134 -7.75 11.07 13.25
N VAL A 135 -7.53 12.33 13.67
CA VAL A 135 -6.89 12.69 14.94
C VAL A 135 -7.89 13.28 15.94
N PRO A 136 -7.64 13.19 17.26
CA PRO A 136 -6.55 12.43 17.88
C PRO A 136 -6.78 10.91 17.79
N TRP A 137 -5.73 10.13 18.04
CA TRP A 137 -5.81 8.68 18.23
C TRP A 137 -6.85 8.33 19.32
N ARG A 138 -7.76 7.38 19.04
CA ARG A 138 -8.90 7.07 19.92
C ARG A 138 -8.97 5.63 20.44
N SER A 139 -7.99 4.78 20.15
CA SER A 139 -8.05 3.39 20.60
C SER A 139 -7.93 3.28 22.12
N THR A 140 -8.75 2.42 22.72
CA THR A 140 -8.70 2.08 24.15
C THR A 140 -7.69 0.97 24.46
N ALA A 141 -7.14 0.31 23.44
CA ALA A 141 -6.09 -0.69 23.62
C ALA A 141 -4.79 -0.04 24.12
N THR A 142 -3.96 -0.83 24.81
CA THR A 142 -2.62 -0.38 25.24
C THR A 142 -1.55 -0.73 24.22
N THR A 143 -1.77 -1.78 23.43
CA THR A 143 -0.83 -2.28 22.42
C THR A 143 -1.53 -2.71 21.15
N LEU A 144 -0.87 -2.56 20.00
CA LEU A 144 -1.25 -3.23 18.75
C LEU A 144 -0.30 -4.40 18.52
N VAL A 145 -0.85 -5.60 18.48
CA VAL A 145 -0.11 -6.84 18.21
C VAL A 145 -0.29 -7.18 16.74
N PRO A 146 0.78 -7.61 16.03
CA PRO A 146 0.68 -7.98 14.63
C PRO A 146 -0.41 -9.03 14.41
N GLN A 147 -1.30 -8.76 13.47
CA GLN A 147 -2.33 -9.73 13.07
C GLN A 147 -1.99 -10.29 11.69
N PRO A 148 -2.14 -11.61 11.47
CA PRO A 148 -1.99 -12.18 10.14
C PRO A 148 -3.00 -11.54 9.19
N ARG A 149 -2.52 -10.80 8.19
CA ARG A 149 -3.36 -10.29 7.10
C ARG A 149 -3.31 -11.24 5.92
N ALA A 150 -4.48 -11.60 5.42
CA ALA A 150 -4.61 -12.38 4.20
C ALA A 150 -4.34 -11.46 3.01
N VAL A 151 -3.07 -11.32 2.65
CA VAL A 151 -2.66 -10.58 1.46
C VAL A 151 -2.46 -11.58 0.32
N THR A 152 -3.15 -11.37 -0.79
CA THR A 152 -2.95 -12.17 -2.01
C THR A 152 -1.52 -11.98 -2.51
N SER A 153 -0.79 -13.07 -2.75
CA SER A 153 0.55 -12.97 -3.32
C SER A 153 0.50 -12.51 -4.78
N LYS A 154 1.59 -11.92 -5.29
CA LYS A 154 1.72 -11.57 -6.71
C LYS A 154 1.42 -12.75 -7.62
N THR A 155 2.00 -13.90 -7.31
CA THR A 155 1.82 -15.14 -8.07
C THR A 155 0.36 -15.61 -8.10
N GLN A 156 -0.37 -15.50 -6.98
CA GLN A 156 -1.80 -15.83 -6.93
C GLN A 156 -2.62 -14.84 -7.74
N PHE A 157 -2.31 -13.54 -7.64
CA PHE A 157 -2.99 -12.49 -8.40
C PHE A 157 -2.78 -12.66 -9.91
N ASP A 158 -1.54 -12.90 -10.35
CA ASP A 158 -1.22 -13.11 -11.76
C ASP A 158 -1.91 -14.36 -12.32
N ALA A 159 -1.91 -15.45 -11.56
CA ALA A 159 -2.63 -16.68 -11.93
C ALA A 159 -4.15 -16.46 -12.04
N ALA A 160 -4.74 -15.69 -11.12
CA ALA A 160 -6.16 -15.35 -11.15
C ALA A 160 -6.51 -14.46 -12.35
N THR A 161 -5.68 -13.45 -12.64
CA THR A 161 -5.81 -12.57 -13.81
C THR A 161 -5.78 -13.37 -15.11
N LEU A 162 -4.78 -14.24 -15.28
CA LEU A 162 -4.65 -15.12 -16.46
C LEU A 162 -5.86 -16.05 -16.60
N ALA A 163 -6.35 -16.61 -15.50
CA ALA A 163 -7.54 -17.47 -15.52
C ALA A 163 -8.79 -16.68 -15.92
N GLN A 164 -8.95 -15.45 -15.44
CA GLN A 164 -10.06 -14.58 -15.80
C GLN A 164 -10.02 -14.18 -17.27
N GLU A 165 -8.84 -13.87 -17.82
CA GLU A 165 -8.66 -13.58 -19.23
C GLU A 165 -9.03 -14.78 -20.12
N ARG A 166 -8.56 -15.97 -19.76
CA ARG A 166 -8.91 -17.22 -20.46
C ARG A 166 -10.41 -17.51 -20.44
N ASN A 167 -11.06 -17.23 -19.31
CA ASN A 167 -12.49 -17.47 -19.11
C ASN A 167 -13.37 -16.31 -19.63
N ARG A 168 -12.76 -15.21 -20.12
CA ARG A 168 -13.51 -14.08 -20.65
C ARG A 168 -14.21 -14.56 -21.93
N PRO A 169 -15.55 -14.57 -21.97
CA PRO A 169 -16.25 -15.00 -23.18
C PRO A 169 -15.82 -14.09 -24.33
N HIS A 170 -15.41 -14.67 -25.45
CA HIS A 170 -15.18 -13.94 -26.70
C HIS A 170 -16.46 -13.15 -27.00
N GLY A 171 -16.41 -11.83 -26.82
CA GLY A 171 -17.60 -11.03 -26.74
C GLY A 171 -18.37 -11.04 -28.06
N SER A 172 -19.63 -11.51 -28.02
CA SER A 172 -20.62 -11.22 -29.06
C SER A 172 -21.07 -9.75 -28.94
N TRP A 173 -20.16 -8.81 -29.21
CA TRP A 173 -20.45 -7.37 -29.21
C TRP A 173 -21.22 -6.91 -30.47
N ALA A 174 -21.70 -7.84 -31.29
CA ALA A 174 -22.43 -7.56 -32.53
C ALA A 174 -23.97 -7.66 -32.42
N ARG A 175 -24.55 -7.78 -31.22
CA ARG A 175 -26.02 -7.73 -31.07
C ARG A 175 -26.47 -6.31 -30.76
N PRO A 176 -27.18 -5.63 -31.68
CA PRO A 176 -27.74 -4.31 -31.41
C PRO A 176 -28.65 -4.38 -30.19
N ARG A 177 -28.45 -3.46 -29.24
CA ARG A 177 -29.39 -3.29 -28.12
C ARG A 177 -30.77 -3.03 -28.69
N LYS A 178 -31.77 -3.86 -28.33
CA LYS A 178 -33.15 -3.69 -28.80
C LYS A 178 -33.63 -2.27 -28.45
N PRO A 179 -34.25 -1.55 -29.40
CA PRO A 179 -34.78 -0.23 -29.12
C PRO A 179 -35.87 -0.33 -28.05
N ARG A 180 -35.81 0.60 -27.09
CA ARG A 180 -36.76 0.71 -25.99
C ARG A 180 -38.08 1.23 -26.57
N ARG A 181 -39.18 0.49 -26.42
CA ARG A 181 -40.52 0.93 -26.86
C ARG A 181 -40.94 2.12 -25.99
N THR A 182 -41.28 3.23 -26.64
CA THR A 182 -42.02 4.38 -26.10
C THR A 182 -43.45 4.00 -25.78
#